data_AF-A0A0J6BFV3-F1
#
_entry.id   AF-A0A0J6BFV3-F1
#
_cell.length_a   1.000
_cell.length_b   1.000
_cell.length_c   1.000
_cell.angle_alpha   90.00
_cell.angle_beta   90.00
_cell.angle_gamma   90.00
#
_symmetry.space_group_name_H-M   'P 1'
#
loop_
_entity.id
_entity.type
_entity.pdbx_description
1 polymer ?
#
loop_
_entity_poly.entity_id
_entity_poly.type
_entity_poly.pdbx_seq_one_letter_code
_entity_poly.pdbx_strand_id
1 'polypeptide(L)' 'MAYWLMKSEPDVYGIDDLKREGTTLWDGIRNYQARNFMRSMA' A
#
# COMPACT_ATOMS: atom_id res chain seq x y z
N MET A 1 8.35 -17.14 -1.56
CA MET A 1 7.47 -15.99 -1.26
C MET A 1 8.12 -14.73 -1.77
N ALA A 2 7.36 -13.87 -2.46
CA ALA A 2 7.79 -12.50 -2.73
C ALA A 2 7.48 -11.63 -1.51
N TYR A 3 8.36 -10.67 -1.20
CA TYR A 3 8.15 -9.67 -0.16
C TYR A 3 8.05 -8.29 -0.80
N TRP A 4 7.24 -7.44 -0.22
CA TRP A 4 6.93 -6.11 -0.76
C TRP A 4 7.06 -5.06 0.33
N LEU A 5 7.42 -3.84 -0.07
CA LEU A 5 7.43 -2.67 0.79
C LEU A 5 6.61 -1.56 0.13
N MET A 6 5.59 -1.09 0.86
CA MET A 6 4.72 0.00 0.44
C MET A 6 5.04 1.24 1.25
N LYS A 7 4.97 2.41 0.62
CA LYS A 7 5.20 3.70 1.27
C LYS A 7 3.87 4.42 1.42
N SER A 8 3.67 5.03 2.58
CA SER A 8 2.57 5.93 2.88
C SER A 8 3.08 7.06 3.76
N GLU A 9 2.53 8.26 3.60
CA GLU A 9 2.85 9.40 4.45
C GLU A 9 2.08 9.26 5.78
N PRO A 10 2.73 9.28 6.95
CA PRO A 10 2.08 8.99 8.24
C PRO A 10 0.96 9.96 8.63
N ASP A 11 1.00 11.20 8.14
CA ASP A 11 0.00 12.24 8.37
C ASP A 11 -1.23 12.10 7.48
N VAL A 12 -1.13 11.34 6.38
CA VAL A 12 -2.23 11.04 5.46
C VAL A 12 -2.86 9.69 5.79
N TYR A 13 -2.04 8.65 5.88
CA TYR A 13 -2.48 7.29 6.23
C TYR A 13 -1.32 6.49 6.85
N GLY A 14 -1.30 6.42 8.17
CA GLY A 14 -0.25 5.75 8.93
C GLY A 14 -0.53 4.28 9.20
N ILE A 15 0.44 3.60 9.83
CA ILE A 15 0.27 2.21 10.26
C ILE A 15 -0.79 2.07 11.38
N ASP A 16 -0.97 3.10 12.20
CA ASP A 16 -1.97 3.11 13.27
C ASP A 16 -3.40 3.18 12.72
N ASP A 17 -3.59 3.88 11.60
CA ASP A 17 -4.88 3.91 10.89
C ASP A 17 -5.21 2.53 10.33
N LEU A 18 -4.24 1.89 9.67
CA LEU A 18 -4.40 0.52 9.18
C LEU A 18 -4.66 -0.47 10.33
N LYS A 19 -3.98 -0.32 11.46
CA LYS A 19 -4.19 -1.16 12.64
C LYS A 19 -5.60 -1.00 13.21
N ARG A 20 -6.15 0.21 13.19
CA ARG A 20 -7.51 0.51 13.65
C ARG A 20 -8.58 -0.03 12.71
N GLU A 21 -8.37 0.06 11.40
CA GLU A 21 -9.32 -0.35 10.36
C GLU A 21 -9.24 -1.85 10.01
N GLY A 22 -8.07 -2.47 10.21
CA GLY A 22 -7.81 -3.88 9.93
C GLY A 22 -7.62 -4.20 8.44
N THR A 23 -8.30 -3.48 7.54
CA THR A 23 -8.12 -3.60 6.09
C THR A 23 -8.46 -2.27 5.44
N THR A 24 -7.73 -1.93 4.37
CA THR A 24 -7.97 -0.72 3.59
C THR A 24 -7.76 -0.96 2.11
N LEU A 25 -8.31 -0.06 1.28
CA LEU A 25 -8.01 0.00 -0.13
C LEU A 25 -6.71 0.79 -0.32
N TRP A 26 -5.69 0.17 -0.90
CA TRP A 26 -4.45 0.88 -1.24
C TRP A 26 -4.57 1.61 -2.58
N ASP A 27 -5.11 2.83 -2.54
CA ASP A 27 -5.30 3.68 -3.72
C ASP A 27 -4.14 4.68 -3.93
N GLY A 28 -4.39 5.76 -4.67
CA GLY A 28 -3.41 6.86 -4.82
C GLY A 28 -2.20 6.58 -5.72
N ILE A 29 -1.98 5.35 -6.19
CA ILE A 29 -0.80 5.03 -7.01
C ILE A 29 -0.92 5.67 -8.39
N ARG A 30 0.04 6.54 -8.71
CA ARG A 30 0.19 7.19 -10.03
C ARG A 30 1.48 6.78 -10.74
N ASN A 31 2.33 5.97 -10.10
CA ASN A 31 3.52 5.41 -10.72
C ASN A 31 3.17 4.09 -11.45
N TYR A 32 3.46 4.03 -12.76
CA TYR A 32 3.14 2.87 -13.59
C TYR A 32 3.86 1.59 -13.16
N GLN A 33 5.10 1.68 -12.70
CA GLN A 33 5.88 0.54 -12.24
C GLN A 33 5.32 -0.02 -10.94
N ALA A 34 5.03 0.84 -9.95
CA ALA A 34 4.41 0.46 -8.69
C ALA A 34 3.05 -0.21 -8.90
N ARG A 35 2.23 0.32 -9.84
CA ARG A 35 0.97 -0.31 -10.24
C ARG A 35 1.18 -1.72 -10.79
N ASN A 36 2.19 -1.92 -11.63
CA ASN A 36 2.49 -3.23 -12.19
C ASN A 36 2.98 -4.21 -11.12
N PHE A 37 3.76 -3.75 -10.14
CA PHE A 37 4.14 -4.55 -8.98
C PHE A 37 2.92 -5.00 -8.16
N MET A 38 1.98 -4.09 -7.87
CA MET A 38 0.73 -4.46 -7.18
C MET A 38 -0.07 -5.53 -7.94
N ARG A 39 -0.11 -5.48 -9.28
CA ARG A 39 -0.78 -6.50 -10.08
C ARG A 39 -0.09 -7.87 -10.03
N SER A 40 1.20 -7.91 -9.67
CA SER A 40 1.99 -9.14 -9.52
C SER A 40 2.01 -9.70 -8.10
N MET A 41 1.36 -9.02 -7.14
CA MET A 41 1.18 -9.54 -5.78
C MET A 41 0.12 -10.65 -5.83
N ALA A 42 0.59 -11.90 -5.88
CA ALA A 42 -0.22 -13.12 -5.86
C ALA A 42 0.16 -14.00 -4.66
#